data_AF-A0A7S7SPA3-F1
#
_entry.id   AF-A0A7S7SPA3-F1
#
_cell.length_a   1.000
_cell.length_b   1.000
_cell.length_c   1.000
_cell.angle_alpha   90.00
_cell.angle_beta   90.00
_cell.angle_gamma   90.00
#
_symmetry.space_group_name_H-M   'P 1'
#
loop_
_entity.id
_entity.type
_entity.pdbx_description
1 polymer ?
#
loop_
_entity_poly.entity_id
_entity_poly.type
_entity_poly.pdbx_seq_one_letter_code
_entity_poly.pdbx_strand_id
1 'polypeptide(L)'
;MSPKTLAASLLVTLTVCSAQSNLPELKVDASDGGSVLRVRNTASQPVVAYMIELVNYPGSWFAFWQDETTAEPIKPGEERRIPITNMTVGAAPEYVKMQAAVFADGSTAGVPERVPVLVERRKQILATVKELIARLSKAGTAGQSGTMAAAELKKWDESIAGPTRANRAKQEGIVAAAVKGRIGSAAAALETGSVTAVLASLRADEKKLQGGQ
;
A
#
# COMPACT_ATOMS: atom_id res chain seq x y z
N MET A 1 -12.38 39.97 53.84
CA MET A 1 -11.11 39.44 53.28
C MET A 1 -11.43 38.80 51.94
N SER A 2 -11.04 39.45 50.84
CA SER A 2 -11.26 38.94 49.47
C SER A 2 -10.01 38.22 48.97
N PRO A 3 -10.09 37.01 48.40
CA PRO A 3 -8.96 36.45 47.67
C PRO A 3 -8.98 37.00 46.23
N LYS A 4 -7.99 37.82 45.92
CA LYS A 4 -7.54 38.07 44.55
C LYS A 4 -6.44 37.06 44.27
N THR A 5 -6.59 36.23 43.24
CA THR A 5 -5.44 35.55 42.63
C THR A 5 -5.66 35.35 41.14
N LEU A 6 -4.61 35.72 40.40
CA LEU A 6 -4.45 35.83 38.96
C LEU A 6 -4.14 34.49 38.28
N ALA A 7 -4.38 34.49 36.95
CA ALA A 7 -3.67 33.77 35.88
C ALA A 7 -3.83 32.22 35.84
N ALA A 8 -3.89 31.55 34.69
CA ALA A 8 -3.35 31.87 33.37
C ALA A 8 -4.21 31.26 32.26
N SER A 9 -4.44 32.03 31.19
CA SER A 9 -4.97 31.53 29.92
C SER A 9 -3.87 30.81 29.16
N LEU A 10 -3.97 29.48 29.06
CA LEU A 10 -3.07 28.67 28.22
C LEU A 10 -3.56 28.77 26.76
N LEU A 11 -2.97 29.69 25.98
CA LEU A 11 -3.11 29.68 24.52
C LEU A 11 -2.31 28.50 23.97
N VAL A 12 -3.00 27.42 23.63
CA VAL A 12 -2.42 26.34 22.82
C VAL A 12 -2.39 26.83 21.37
N THR A 13 -1.26 27.37 20.94
CA THR A 13 -0.99 27.59 19.51
C THR A 13 -0.79 26.23 18.84
N LEU A 14 -1.83 25.72 18.17
CA LEU A 14 -1.72 24.64 17.21
C LEU A 14 -0.88 25.14 16.02
N THR A 15 0.43 24.90 16.08
CA THR A 15 1.29 25.03 14.90
C THR A 15 0.87 23.95 13.92
N VAL A 16 0.09 24.35 12.90
CA VAL A 16 -0.17 23.50 11.74
C VAL A 16 1.14 23.37 10.97
N CYS A 17 1.91 22.35 11.30
CA CYS A 17 3.09 21.98 10.54
C CYS A 17 2.59 21.49 9.17
N SER A 18 2.95 22.18 8.09
CA SER A 18 2.64 21.79 6.72
C SER A 18 3.31 20.44 6.42
N ALA A 19 2.60 19.34 6.61
CA ALA A 19 3.08 17.97 6.44
C ALA A 19 3.36 17.56 4.97
N GLN A 20 3.42 18.53 4.04
CA GLN A 20 3.74 18.30 2.63
C GLN A 20 5.24 18.17 2.35
N SER A 21 6.13 18.54 3.28
CA SER A 21 7.58 18.63 3.01
C SER A 21 8.30 17.29 2.84
N ASN A 22 7.64 16.16 3.11
CA ASN A 22 8.29 14.84 3.13
C ASN A 22 7.74 13.87 2.08
N LEU A 23 6.79 14.25 1.23
CA LEU A 23 6.35 13.35 0.17
C LEU A 23 7.51 13.02 -0.78
N PRO A 24 7.65 11.76 -1.24
CA PRO A 24 8.57 11.44 -2.31
C PRO A 24 8.26 12.28 -3.55
N GLU A 25 9.29 12.82 -4.19
CA GLU A 25 9.12 13.58 -5.43
C GLU A 25 8.64 12.65 -6.53
N LEU A 26 7.70 13.13 -7.34
CA LEU A 26 7.18 12.42 -8.50
C LEU A 26 7.44 13.24 -9.75
N LYS A 27 8.10 12.63 -10.75
CA LYS A 27 8.17 13.13 -12.12
C LYS A 27 7.52 12.15 -13.08
N VAL A 28 6.95 12.68 -14.15
CA VAL A 28 6.31 11.90 -15.21
C VAL A 28 7.01 12.23 -16.51
N ASP A 29 7.72 11.25 -17.05
CA ASP A 29 8.40 11.37 -18.34
C ASP A 29 7.59 10.61 -19.39
N ALA A 30 7.41 11.21 -20.57
CA ALA A 30 6.84 10.51 -21.72
C ALA A 30 7.82 9.44 -22.23
N SER A 31 7.28 8.34 -22.77
CA SER A 31 8.06 7.25 -23.38
C SER A 31 7.32 6.66 -24.57
N ASP A 32 8.04 5.94 -25.45
CA ASP A 32 7.43 5.26 -26.58
C ASP A 32 6.41 4.21 -26.09
N GLY A 33 5.12 4.52 -26.27
CA GLY A 33 4.03 3.64 -25.85
C GLY A 33 3.55 3.81 -24.39
N GLY A 34 3.95 4.86 -23.67
CA GLY A 34 3.41 5.14 -22.33
C GLY A 34 4.11 6.27 -21.59
N SER A 35 4.08 6.22 -20.26
CA SER A 35 4.88 7.11 -19.41
C SER A 35 5.71 6.34 -18.42
N VAL A 36 6.82 6.95 -17.99
CA VAL A 36 7.65 6.48 -16.88
C VAL A 36 7.43 7.40 -15.69
N LEU A 37 6.95 6.83 -14.60
CA LEU A 37 6.90 7.53 -13.31
C LEU A 37 8.27 7.41 -12.65
N ARG A 38 8.82 8.53 -12.20
CA ARG A 38 10.07 8.59 -11.44
C ARG A 38 9.77 9.05 -10.03
N VAL A 39 9.94 8.15 -9.08
CA VAL A 39 9.70 8.40 -7.66
C VAL A 39 11.03 8.55 -6.95
N ARG A 40 11.33 9.72 -6.40
CA ARG A 40 12.55 9.98 -5.65
C ARG A 40 12.26 10.13 -4.17
N ASN A 41 12.97 9.38 -3.34
CA ASN A 41 12.89 9.57 -1.90
C ASN A 41 13.79 10.73 -1.47
N THR A 42 13.19 11.82 -1.01
CA THR A 42 13.88 13.00 -0.47
C THR A 42 13.97 13.00 1.06
N ALA A 43 13.31 12.05 1.72
CA ALA A 43 13.35 11.89 3.16
C ALA A 43 14.61 11.16 3.62
N SER A 44 14.92 11.26 4.91
CA SER A 44 16.01 10.53 5.57
C SER A 44 15.69 9.06 5.85
N GLN A 45 14.41 8.67 5.74
CA GLN A 45 13.93 7.32 5.98
C GLN A 45 13.58 6.63 4.66
N PRO A 46 13.83 5.30 4.52
CA PRO A 46 13.37 4.56 3.35
C PRO A 46 11.86 4.61 3.18
N VAL A 47 11.38 4.81 1.94
CA VAL A 47 9.95 4.72 1.61
C VAL A 47 9.59 3.25 1.43
N VAL A 48 8.64 2.76 2.22
CA VAL A 48 8.20 1.36 2.20
C VAL A 48 6.82 1.18 1.55
N ALA A 49 6.07 2.26 1.39
CA ALA A 49 4.89 2.29 0.55
C ALA A 49 4.54 3.69 0.06
N TYR A 50 3.83 3.77 -1.06
CA TYR A 50 3.29 5.02 -1.56
C TYR A 50 2.09 4.81 -2.49
N MET A 51 1.35 5.90 -2.71
CA MET A 51 0.17 5.95 -3.57
C MET A 51 0.30 7.10 -4.57
N ILE A 52 0.12 6.79 -5.85
CA ILE A 52 0.05 7.77 -6.94
C ILE A 52 -1.37 7.74 -7.52
N GLU A 53 -1.98 8.90 -7.73
CA GLU A 53 -3.35 8.99 -8.23
C GLU A 53 -3.46 9.99 -9.39
N LEU A 54 -4.42 9.76 -10.30
CA LEU A 54 -4.95 10.80 -11.16
C LEU A 54 -5.96 11.65 -10.37
N VAL A 55 -5.54 12.86 -10.01
CA VAL A 55 -6.35 13.81 -9.25
C VAL A 55 -7.05 14.75 -10.21
N ASN A 56 -8.37 14.88 -10.11
CA ASN A 56 -9.20 15.78 -10.93
C ASN A 56 -9.15 15.53 -12.45
N TYR A 57 -8.75 14.32 -12.89
CA TYR A 57 -8.76 13.98 -14.32
C TYR A 57 -10.20 13.72 -14.81
N PRO A 58 -10.67 14.40 -15.87
CA PRO A 58 -12.04 14.22 -16.36
C PRO A 58 -12.31 12.81 -16.89
N GLY A 59 -13.40 12.18 -16.42
CA GLY A 59 -13.94 10.94 -16.99
C GLY A 59 -13.14 9.66 -16.73
N SER A 60 -12.00 9.74 -16.03
CA SER A 60 -11.20 8.58 -15.65
C SER A 60 -10.68 8.71 -14.22
N TRP A 61 -10.42 7.57 -13.59
CA TRP A 61 -9.78 7.49 -12.29
C TRP A 61 -8.71 6.40 -12.36
N PHE A 62 -7.56 6.66 -11.72
CA PHE A 62 -6.47 5.71 -11.63
C PHE A 62 -5.76 5.93 -10.31
N ALA A 63 -5.51 4.84 -9.60
CA ALA A 63 -4.69 4.83 -8.40
C ALA A 63 -3.68 3.68 -8.53
N PHE A 64 -2.40 4.04 -8.46
CA PHE A 64 -1.30 3.12 -8.36
C PHE A 64 -0.90 3.00 -6.89
N TRP A 65 -0.92 1.77 -6.40
CA TRP A 65 -0.56 1.43 -5.03
C TRP A 65 0.75 0.66 -5.07
N GLN A 66 1.81 1.23 -4.51
CA GLN A 66 3.03 0.47 -4.24
C GLN A 66 3.09 0.20 -2.76
N ASP A 67 2.32 -0.78 -2.32
CA ASP A 67 2.35 -1.34 -0.97
C ASP A 67 2.61 -2.85 -0.98
N GLU A 68 2.85 -3.38 -2.18
CA GLU A 68 3.25 -4.77 -2.40
C GLU A 68 4.71 -5.00 -2.00
N THR A 69 4.93 -6.08 -1.26
CA THR A 69 6.22 -6.51 -0.70
C THR A 69 7.24 -6.99 -1.75
N THR A 70 6.81 -7.04 -3.00
CA THR A 70 7.61 -7.44 -4.17
C THR A 70 8.68 -6.40 -4.51
N ALA A 71 8.43 -5.12 -4.19
CA ALA A 71 9.42 -4.06 -4.38
C ALA A 71 10.26 -3.82 -3.12
N GLU A 72 11.56 -3.62 -3.29
CA GLU A 72 12.44 -3.18 -2.20
C GLU A 72 12.08 -1.75 -1.74
N PRO A 73 12.30 -1.35 -0.49
CA PRO A 73 12.12 0.05 -0.08
C PRO A 73 12.94 1.02 -0.96
N ILE A 74 12.44 2.24 -1.20
CA ILE A 74 13.21 3.29 -1.88
C ILE A 74 14.10 3.97 -0.84
N LYS A 75 15.41 3.76 -0.91
CA LYS A 75 16.36 4.30 0.08
C LYS A 75 16.42 5.84 0.01
N PRO A 76 16.88 6.53 1.07
CA PRO A 76 17.13 7.97 1.02
C PRO A 76 17.98 8.37 -0.19
N GLY A 77 17.50 9.34 -0.98
CA GLY A 77 18.15 9.82 -2.21
C GLY A 77 17.99 8.93 -3.44
N GLU A 78 17.49 7.69 -3.29
CA GLU A 78 17.22 6.78 -4.40
C GLU A 78 16.05 7.29 -5.25
N GLU A 79 16.16 7.07 -6.55
CA GLU A 79 15.08 7.30 -7.49
C GLU A 79 14.71 5.99 -8.18
N ARG A 80 13.41 5.70 -8.24
CA ARG A 80 12.86 4.51 -8.87
C ARG A 80 12.07 4.87 -10.11
N ARG A 81 12.31 4.12 -11.18
CA ARG A 81 11.58 4.23 -12.46
C ARG A 81 10.50 3.15 -12.52
N ILE A 82 9.27 3.56 -12.80
CA ILE A 82 8.11 2.68 -12.90
C ILE A 82 7.51 2.87 -14.29
N PRO A 83 7.72 1.93 -15.22
CA PRO A 83 7.10 1.99 -16.53
C PRO A 83 5.59 1.75 -16.40
N ILE A 84 4.79 2.64 -16.96
CA ILE A 84 3.34 2.50 -17.04
C ILE A 84 2.97 2.40 -18.52
N THR A 85 2.69 1.18 -18.97
CA THR A 85 2.42 0.89 -20.39
C THR A 85 0.93 0.93 -20.73
N ASN A 86 0.04 0.78 -19.74
CA ASN A 86 -1.37 0.54 -20.02
C ASN A 86 -2.28 1.79 -20.07
N MET A 87 -1.86 2.97 -19.61
CA MET A 87 -2.79 4.12 -19.50
C MET A 87 -2.17 5.53 -19.59
N THR A 88 -0.94 5.68 -20.07
CA THR A 88 -0.23 6.97 -19.98
C THR A 88 0.48 7.38 -21.29
N VAL A 89 -0.14 7.11 -22.44
CA VAL A 89 0.19 7.85 -23.68
C VAL A 89 -0.48 9.25 -23.69
N GLY A 90 -1.21 9.65 -22.64
CA GLY A 90 -1.89 10.96 -22.61
C GLY A 90 -2.37 11.49 -21.27
N ALA A 91 -2.01 10.89 -20.13
CA ALA A 91 -2.32 11.50 -18.84
C ALA A 91 -1.36 12.67 -18.62
N ALA A 92 -1.89 13.89 -18.68
CA ALA A 92 -1.06 15.07 -18.58
C ALA A 92 -0.44 15.17 -17.17
N PRO A 93 0.89 15.41 -17.05
CA PRO A 93 1.62 15.33 -15.77
C PRO A 93 1.02 16.13 -14.62
N GLU A 94 0.24 17.17 -14.92
CA GLU A 94 -0.47 17.98 -13.94
C GLU A 94 -1.54 17.21 -13.14
N TYR A 95 -2.06 16.09 -13.65
CA TYR A 95 -3.06 15.28 -12.96
C TYR A 95 -2.47 14.13 -12.15
N VAL A 96 -1.22 13.72 -12.44
CA VAL A 96 -0.57 12.60 -11.77
C VAL A 96 0.10 13.09 -10.49
N LYS A 97 -0.38 12.67 -9.32
CA LYS A 97 0.11 13.15 -8.03
C LYS A 97 0.51 12.02 -7.10
N MET A 98 1.65 12.21 -6.42
CA MET A 98 1.93 11.48 -5.18
C MET A 98 0.94 11.94 -4.11
N GLN A 99 0.16 11.02 -3.55
CA GLN A 99 -0.92 11.34 -2.62
C GLN A 99 -0.63 10.90 -1.19
N ALA A 100 0.11 9.80 -1.01
CA ALA A 100 0.48 9.30 0.30
C ALA A 100 1.79 8.51 0.23
N ALA A 101 2.55 8.50 1.33
CA ALA A 101 3.74 7.69 1.54
C ALA A 101 3.83 7.22 3.00
N VAL A 102 4.41 6.03 3.19
CA VAL A 102 4.78 5.45 4.49
C VAL A 102 6.27 5.16 4.48
N PHE A 103 6.95 5.56 5.55
CA PHE A 103 8.38 5.37 5.74
C PHE A 103 8.68 4.19 6.68
N ALA A 104 9.91 3.69 6.64
CA ALA A 104 10.33 2.52 7.41
C ALA A 104 10.22 2.70 8.94
N ASP A 105 10.25 3.95 9.42
CA ASP A 105 10.08 4.31 10.84
C ASP A 105 8.61 4.47 11.26
N GLY A 106 7.66 4.20 10.35
CA GLY A 106 6.22 4.34 10.59
C GLY A 106 5.69 5.75 10.38
N SER A 107 6.55 6.74 10.12
CA SER A 107 6.11 8.07 9.76
C SER A 107 5.37 8.06 8.41
N THR A 108 4.51 9.05 8.20
CA THR A 108 3.69 9.17 6.98
C THR A 108 3.72 10.59 6.44
N ALA A 109 3.48 10.72 5.15
CA ALA A 109 3.35 12.02 4.48
C ALA A 109 2.25 11.93 3.41
N GLY A 110 1.54 13.03 3.19
CA GLY A 110 0.58 13.15 2.10
C GLY A 110 -0.73 13.82 2.47
N VAL A 111 -1.72 13.60 1.61
CA VAL A 111 -3.06 14.16 1.72
C VAL A 111 -3.82 13.46 2.86
N PRO A 112 -4.43 14.21 3.81
CA PRO A 112 -5.08 13.64 4.99
C PRO A 112 -6.13 12.58 4.69
N GLU A 113 -6.80 12.68 3.55
CA GLU A 113 -7.84 11.73 3.12
C GLU A 113 -7.26 10.44 2.54
N ARG A 114 -5.98 10.42 2.15
CA ARG A 114 -5.32 9.29 1.47
C ARG A 114 -4.34 8.53 2.35
N VAL A 115 -3.67 9.22 3.27
CA VAL A 115 -2.75 8.58 4.23
C VAL A 115 -3.43 7.45 5.03
N PRO A 116 -4.61 7.65 5.64
CA PRO A 116 -5.31 6.59 6.38
C PRO A 116 -5.68 5.40 5.51
N VAL A 117 -6.03 5.63 4.23
CA VAL A 117 -6.36 4.55 3.28
C VAL A 117 -5.15 3.68 3.01
N LEU A 118 -3.97 4.28 2.77
CA LEU A 118 -2.72 3.55 2.54
C LEU A 118 -2.30 2.75 3.78
N VAL A 119 -2.39 3.36 4.96
CA VAL A 119 -2.05 2.71 6.24
C VAL A 119 -2.98 1.53 6.52
N GLU A 120 -4.29 1.72 6.40
CA GLU A 120 -5.26 0.64 6.64
C GLU A 120 -5.09 -0.49 5.62
N ARG A 121 -4.85 -0.15 4.35
CA ARG A 121 -4.56 -1.15 3.31
C ARG A 121 -3.34 -2.00 3.68
N ARG A 122 -2.22 -1.39 4.09
CA ARG A 122 -1.02 -2.12 4.56
C ARG A 122 -1.30 -3.02 5.75
N LYS A 123 -2.06 -2.52 6.74
CA LYS A 123 -2.45 -3.29 7.93
C LYS A 123 -3.25 -4.55 7.55
N GLN A 124 -4.19 -4.41 6.62
CA GLN A 124 -5.02 -5.52 6.16
C GLN A 124 -4.24 -6.51 5.30
N ILE A 125 -3.28 -6.04 4.49
CA ILE A 125 -2.34 -6.92 3.78
C ILE A 125 -1.51 -7.72 4.78
N LEU A 126 -0.95 -7.10 5.83
CA LEU A 126 -0.19 -7.79 6.87
C LEU A 126 -1.04 -8.84 7.60
N ALA A 127 -2.27 -8.49 8.00
CA ALA A 127 -3.19 -9.43 8.62
C ALA A 127 -3.49 -10.63 7.70
N THR A 128 -3.72 -10.37 6.41
CA THR A 128 -3.95 -11.41 5.40
C THR A 128 -2.73 -12.30 5.21
N VAL A 129 -1.52 -11.74 5.19
CA VAL A 129 -0.27 -12.51 5.09
C VAL A 129 -0.09 -13.43 6.31
N LYS A 130 -0.37 -12.93 7.52
CA LYS A 130 -0.32 -13.75 8.74
C LYS A 130 -1.30 -14.92 8.70
N GLU A 131 -2.52 -14.67 8.26
CA GLU A 131 -3.55 -15.71 8.10
C GLU A 131 -3.16 -16.74 7.01
N LEU A 132 -2.60 -16.29 5.88
CA LEU A 132 -2.06 -17.17 4.85
C LEU A 132 -0.94 -18.06 5.39
N ILE A 133 -0.01 -17.50 6.18
CA ILE A 133 1.07 -18.27 6.83
C ILE A 133 0.48 -19.33 7.75
N ALA A 134 -0.52 -18.98 8.58
CA ALA A 134 -1.15 -19.92 9.49
C ALA A 134 -1.83 -21.09 8.74
N ARG A 135 -2.62 -20.79 7.70
CA ARG A 135 -3.31 -21.79 6.87
C ARG A 135 -2.33 -22.70 6.16
N LEU A 136 -1.32 -22.14 5.50
CA LEU A 136 -0.35 -22.93 4.75
C LEU A 136 0.61 -23.71 5.66
N SER A 137 0.92 -23.21 6.85
CA SER A 137 1.68 -23.98 7.84
C SER A 137 0.89 -25.22 8.26
N LYS A 138 -0.42 -25.09 8.51
CA LYS A 138 -1.31 -26.22 8.80
C LYS A 138 -1.38 -27.20 7.62
N ALA A 139 -1.58 -26.70 6.40
CA ALA A 139 -1.59 -27.51 5.17
C ALA A 139 -0.29 -28.31 5.01
N GLY A 140 0.87 -27.65 5.23
CA GLY A 140 2.19 -28.27 5.18
C GLY A 140 2.36 -29.37 6.23
N THR A 141 1.94 -29.15 7.48
CA THR A 141 1.99 -30.19 8.53
C THR A 141 1.08 -31.38 8.24
N ALA A 142 -0.03 -31.15 7.53
CA ALA A 142 -0.97 -32.19 7.12
C ALA A 142 -0.55 -32.92 5.83
N GLY A 143 0.59 -32.54 5.22
CA GLY A 143 1.06 -33.14 3.97
C GLY A 143 0.15 -32.86 2.77
N GLN A 144 -0.65 -31.79 2.80
CA GLN A 144 -1.52 -31.43 1.68
C GLN A 144 -0.70 -31.03 0.44
N SER A 145 -1.19 -31.37 -0.75
CA SER A 145 -0.59 -30.91 -2.00
C SER A 145 -0.81 -29.41 -2.19
N GLY A 146 0.05 -28.78 -3.01
CA GLY A 146 -0.12 -27.38 -3.42
C GLY A 146 -1.49 -27.12 -4.05
N THR A 147 -1.98 -28.05 -4.88
CA THR A 147 -3.30 -27.94 -5.52
C THR A 147 -4.46 -27.98 -4.53
N MET A 148 -4.40 -28.83 -3.50
CA MET A 148 -5.42 -28.86 -2.45
C MET A 148 -5.39 -27.58 -1.62
N ALA A 149 -4.21 -27.12 -1.22
CA ALA A 149 -4.05 -25.86 -0.50
C ALA A 149 -4.55 -24.67 -1.34
N ALA A 150 -4.26 -24.64 -2.65
CA ALA A 150 -4.76 -23.61 -3.57
C ALA A 150 -6.30 -23.60 -3.64
N ALA A 151 -6.94 -24.77 -3.69
CA ALA A 151 -8.41 -24.88 -3.70
C ALA A 151 -9.03 -24.34 -2.40
N GLU A 152 -8.41 -24.60 -1.24
CA GLU A 152 -8.85 -24.05 0.04
C GLU A 152 -8.71 -22.52 0.08
N LEU A 153 -7.61 -21.96 -0.44
CA LEU A 153 -7.42 -20.51 -0.53
C LEU A 153 -8.43 -19.86 -1.47
N LYS A 154 -8.76 -20.48 -2.61
CA LYS A 154 -9.81 -19.99 -3.52
C LYS A 154 -11.19 -19.97 -2.85
N LYS A 155 -11.54 -21.02 -2.11
CA LYS A 155 -12.78 -21.06 -1.33
C LYS A 155 -12.81 -19.97 -0.25
N TRP A 156 -11.68 -19.68 0.38
CA TRP A 156 -11.59 -18.57 1.31
C TRP A 156 -11.75 -17.22 0.60
N ASP A 157 -11.12 -17.02 -0.56
CA ASP A 157 -11.29 -15.82 -1.36
C ASP A 157 -12.77 -15.59 -1.72
N GLU A 158 -13.47 -16.62 -2.18
CA GLU A 158 -14.90 -16.57 -2.52
C GLU A 158 -15.81 -16.18 -1.33
N SER A 159 -15.38 -16.47 -0.10
CA SER A 159 -16.11 -16.10 1.12
C SER A 159 -15.99 -14.61 1.49
N ILE A 160 -15.03 -13.89 0.88
CA ILE A 160 -14.79 -12.48 1.16
C ILE A 160 -15.51 -11.62 0.10
N ALA A 161 -16.34 -10.69 0.57
CA ALA A 161 -17.01 -9.72 -0.29
C ALA A 161 -15.98 -8.91 -1.10
N GLY A 162 -16.10 -8.98 -2.43
CA GLY A 162 -15.24 -8.21 -3.32
C GLY A 162 -15.66 -6.73 -3.44
N PRO A 163 -14.79 -5.89 -4.03
CA PRO A 163 -15.18 -4.53 -4.40
C PRO A 163 -16.32 -4.55 -5.42
N THR A 164 -17.29 -3.67 -5.20
CA THR A 164 -18.39 -3.38 -6.13
C THR A 164 -18.07 -2.11 -6.93
N ARG A 165 -18.80 -1.89 -8.03
CA ARG A 165 -18.68 -0.62 -8.79
C ARG A 165 -18.92 0.61 -7.91
N ALA A 166 -19.78 0.51 -6.89
CA ALA A 166 -20.16 1.61 -6.02
C ALA A 166 -19.10 1.95 -4.96
N ASN A 167 -18.25 0.99 -4.56
CA ASN A 167 -17.26 1.19 -3.50
C ASN A 167 -15.80 0.96 -3.92
N ARG A 168 -15.52 0.59 -5.19
CA ARG A 168 -14.16 0.33 -5.69
C ARG A 168 -13.14 1.46 -5.50
N ALA A 169 -13.60 2.70 -5.39
CA ALA A 169 -12.76 3.88 -5.13
C ALA A 169 -12.81 4.35 -3.65
N LYS A 170 -13.64 3.71 -2.82
CA LYS A 170 -13.73 3.96 -1.38
C LYS A 170 -12.76 3.02 -0.65
N GLN A 171 -12.38 3.40 0.57
CA GLN A 171 -11.44 2.65 1.40
C GLN A 171 -11.83 1.16 1.51
N GLU A 172 -13.08 0.85 1.80
CA GLU A 172 -13.58 -0.54 1.90
C GLU A 172 -13.30 -1.37 0.64
N GLY A 173 -13.63 -0.83 -0.55
CA GLY A 173 -13.41 -1.54 -1.81
C GLY A 173 -11.93 -1.65 -2.16
N ILE A 174 -11.15 -0.60 -1.88
CA ILE A 174 -9.69 -0.60 -2.08
C ILE A 174 -9.03 -1.68 -1.22
N VAL A 175 -9.40 -1.74 0.07
CA VAL A 175 -8.87 -2.73 1.02
C VAL A 175 -9.31 -4.14 0.61
N ALA A 176 -10.59 -4.35 0.31
CA ALA A 176 -11.09 -5.66 -0.12
C ALA A 176 -10.37 -6.15 -1.39
N ALA A 177 -10.10 -5.27 -2.35
CA ALA A 177 -9.31 -5.60 -3.53
C ALA A 177 -7.87 -6.05 -3.18
N ALA A 178 -7.23 -5.40 -2.21
CA ALA A 178 -5.90 -5.77 -1.72
C ALA A 178 -5.88 -7.19 -1.14
N VAL A 179 -6.82 -7.46 -0.23
CA VAL A 179 -6.94 -8.73 0.49
C VAL A 179 -7.16 -9.86 -0.50
N LYS A 180 -8.15 -9.72 -1.38
CA LYS A 180 -8.48 -10.72 -2.40
C LYS A 180 -7.33 -10.94 -3.39
N GLY A 181 -6.70 -9.86 -3.85
CA GLY A 181 -5.52 -9.94 -4.72
C GLY A 181 -4.38 -10.73 -4.08
N ARG A 182 -4.17 -10.55 -2.77
CA ARG A 182 -3.13 -11.26 -2.03
C ARG A 182 -3.43 -12.75 -1.87
N ILE A 183 -4.68 -13.11 -1.55
CA ILE A 183 -5.12 -14.50 -1.47
C ILE A 183 -5.02 -15.18 -2.83
N GLY A 184 -5.53 -14.52 -3.89
CA GLY A 184 -5.46 -15.02 -5.26
C GLY A 184 -4.03 -15.26 -5.74
N SER A 185 -3.10 -14.34 -5.44
CA SER A 185 -1.68 -14.49 -5.79
C SER A 185 -1.04 -15.70 -5.08
N ALA A 186 -1.34 -15.89 -3.79
CA ALA A 186 -0.85 -17.06 -3.05
C ALA A 186 -1.45 -18.38 -3.60
N ALA A 187 -2.74 -18.38 -3.92
CA ALA A 187 -3.38 -19.53 -4.55
C ALA A 187 -2.74 -19.88 -5.91
N ALA A 188 -2.51 -18.89 -6.78
CA ALA A 188 -1.85 -19.09 -8.06
C ALA A 188 -0.40 -19.60 -7.91
N ALA A 189 0.35 -19.09 -6.93
CA ALA A 189 1.69 -19.58 -6.65
C ALA A 189 1.72 -21.04 -6.17
N LEU A 190 0.66 -21.51 -5.50
CA LEU A 190 0.52 -22.91 -5.07
C LEU A 190 0.15 -23.86 -6.22
N GLU A 191 -0.45 -23.36 -7.31
CA GLU A 191 -0.79 -24.19 -8.49
C GLU A 191 0.46 -24.63 -9.25
N THR A 192 1.50 -23.81 -9.23
CA THR A 192 2.76 -24.05 -9.97
C THR A 192 3.94 -24.32 -9.05
N GLY A 193 3.76 -24.20 -7.74
CA GLY A 193 4.81 -24.31 -6.73
C GLY A 193 4.48 -25.27 -5.59
N SER A 194 5.26 -25.17 -4.52
CA SER A 194 5.07 -25.97 -3.30
C SER A 194 4.61 -25.11 -2.13
N VAL A 195 3.90 -25.72 -1.18
CA VAL A 195 3.48 -25.07 0.07
C VAL A 195 4.67 -24.44 0.80
N THR A 196 5.82 -25.14 0.83
CA THR A 196 7.06 -24.66 1.46
C THR A 196 7.61 -23.39 0.81
N ALA A 197 7.64 -23.34 -0.53
CA ALA A 197 8.14 -22.17 -1.26
C ALA A 197 7.24 -20.94 -1.05
N VAL A 198 5.91 -21.15 -1.11
CA VAL A 198 4.94 -20.07 -0.88
C VAL A 198 5.01 -19.57 0.57
N LEU A 199 5.15 -20.47 1.55
CA LEU A 199 5.36 -20.10 2.96
C LEU A 199 6.64 -19.26 3.16
N ALA A 200 7.74 -19.63 2.51
CA ALA A 200 8.99 -18.88 2.60
C ALA A 200 8.82 -17.45 2.06
N SER A 201 8.15 -17.29 0.91
CA SER A 201 7.82 -15.97 0.36
C SER A 201 6.94 -15.17 1.32
N LEU A 202 5.86 -15.76 1.84
CA LEU A 202 4.94 -15.07 2.74
C LEU A 202 5.62 -14.59 4.03
N ARG A 203 6.58 -15.35 4.58
CA ARG A 203 7.36 -14.94 5.76
C ARG A 203 8.30 -13.77 5.44
N ALA A 204 8.92 -13.76 4.26
CA ALA A 204 9.71 -12.63 3.81
C ALA A 204 8.83 -11.37 3.67
N ASP A 205 7.63 -11.55 3.13
CA ASP A 205 6.64 -10.48 2.96
C ASP A 205 6.13 -9.95 4.30
N GLU A 206 5.86 -10.82 5.27
CA GLU A 206 5.50 -10.43 6.64
C GLU A 206 6.58 -9.52 7.26
N LYS A 207 7.85 -9.91 7.17
CA LYS A 207 8.97 -9.13 7.69
C LYS A 207 9.06 -7.74 7.04
N LYS A 208 8.82 -7.66 5.73
CA LYS A 208 8.80 -6.39 4.98
C LYS A 208 7.64 -5.49 5.41
N LEU A 209 6.45 -6.06 5.65
CA LEU A 209 5.25 -5.31 6.06
C LEU A 209 5.29 -4.84 7.51
N GLN A 210 6.03 -5.54 8.37
CA GLN A 210 6.30 -5.07 9.74
C GLN A 210 7.18 -3.82 9.76
N GLY A 211 8.00 -3.61 8.72
CA GLY A 211 8.70 -2.33 8.51
C GLY A 211 7.72 -1.21 8.14
N GLY A 212 7.75 -0.11 8.89
CA GLY A 212 6.83 1.01 8.70
C GLY A 212 5.41 0.79 9.25
N GLN A 213 5.26 -0.06 10.27
CA GLN A 213 4.13 -0.07 11.20
C GLN A 213 4.38 0.91 12.34
#